data_AF-A0A8H7LH67-F1
#
_entry.id   AF-A0A8H7LH67-F1
#
_cell.length_a   1.000
_cell.length_b   1.000
_cell.length_c   1.000
_cell.angle_alpha   90.00
_cell.angle_beta   90.00
_cell.angle_gamma   90.00
#
_symmetry.space_group_name_H-M   'P 1'
#
loop_
_entity.id
_entity.type
_entity.pdbx_description
1 polymer ?
#
loop_
_entity_poly.entity_id
_entity_poly.type
_entity_poly.pdbx_seq_one_letter_code
_entity_poly.pdbx_strand_id
1 'polypeptide(L)'
;MDPVEENPKLIYNLVLDDNKDVATSKRQGVCIAAALMALYYAGTNLRHVWRIWRYCHLNCPKLLENPRLDTPWQAVLCSCKDRAFISTMGVDVATFNYILLSGFCYLWLTHPIPQDDVNPSGATRLGQRSLDAEGGLGVLLHYLSGTMNKTSLQQIFALVPLVLTCYIHFSRRILALTLEKIPKARICWPKPDKMQEYLQAIQLRHPSVIGGFGFLDGLSLPIGASSDADIKRSTYNGWLHLHCINNVLVFAPNGCVIAAKVNAPGSWHNSRTAAHIYNLLQDKTPAGFFLIANTAFPCGGNNLAGKIKTLLKHKDALPNDPIKAQDAINYSNAITSAQQPAEWGMQAIQGAYGQIQMPLDTGNPTGQQTLLETCIRLHNLCTRRIGINQICTQSSSSLVLSRPLPPTTFHEPTMRLSSALLILSATLALASPLQPRAAPDNTVLIESTTKYCMVMPRKAHTDIGESEKPGGMRVYCSASARTDNSQGLFPNDFWKKVTYKTGTGKKGGKYVQLTGRIKKGFSQLNDNDGGGQYDSSGGAGGKGNPQGSVCTGYKHYVQLVEPNDGRACIRCCQDYNDCPLDKDTAGCPAVIPGTY
;
A
#
# COMPACT_ATOMS: atom_id res chain seq x y z
N MET A 1 25.45 -10.98 -21.23
CA MET A 1 26.62 -10.24 -21.75
C MET A 1 26.80 -10.75 -23.16
N ASP A 2 26.27 -10.00 -24.14
CA ASP A 2 26.21 -10.37 -25.55
C ASP A 2 27.37 -9.68 -26.31
N PRO A 3 28.30 -10.41 -26.94
CA PRO A 3 29.41 -9.83 -27.70
C PRO A 3 29.00 -9.22 -29.06
N VAL A 4 27.70 -9.24 -29.41
CA VAL A 4 27.18 -8.78 -30.71
C VAL A 4 26.65 -7.34 -30.65
N GLU A 5 26.28 -6.84 -29.47
CA GLU A 5 25.82 -5.45 -29.31
C GLU A 5 26.98 -4.44 -29.29
N GLU A 6 28.20 -4.86 -28.95
CA GLU A 6 29.37 -3.96 -28.84
C GLU A 6 30.10 -3.69 -30.17
N ASN A 7 29.78 -4.39 -31.27
CA ASN A 7 30.57 -4.23 -32.51
C ASN A 7 29.78 -4.43 -33.82
N PRO A 8 28.83 -3.51 -34.15
CA PRO A 8 28.17 -3.50 -35.46
C PRO A 8 29.15 -3.30 -36.64
N LYS A 9 30.38 -2.81 -36.37
CA LYS A 9 31.46 -2.65 -37.35
C LYS A 9 32.08 -3.98 -37.81
N LEU A 10 31.98 -5.05 -37.02
CA LEU A 10 32.60 -6.34 -37.35
C LEU A 10 31.88 -7.03 -38.52
N ILE A 11 30.55 -6.94 -38.56
CA ILE A 11 29.72 -7.50 -39.64
C ILE A 11 29.88 -6.66 -40.91
N TYR A 12 29.97 -5.33 -40.79
CA TYR A 12 30.15 -4.42 -41.91
C TYR A 12 31.50 -4.62 -42.61
N ASN A 13 32.57 -4.87 -41.85
CA ASN A 13 33.92 -5.10 -42.38
C ASN A 13 34.10 -6.48 -43.03
N LEU A 14 33.29 -7.49 -42.66
CA LEU A 14 33.36 -8.83 -43.25
C LEU A 14 32.71 -8.93 -44.65
N VAL A 15 31.85 -7.97 -45.02
CA VAL A 15 31.06 -8.00 -46.27
C VAL A 15 31.65 -7.09 -47.35
N LEU A 16 32.38 -6.04 -46.98
CA LEU A 16 32.89 -5.01 -47.89
C LEU A 16 34.38 -4.75 -47.70
N ASP A 17 35.22 -5.80 -47.70
CA ASP A 17 36.65 -5.60 -47.94
C ASP A 17 36.91 -5.65 -49.45
N ASP A 18 37.28 -4.50 -50.00
CA ASP A 18 37.39 -4.21 -51.43
C ASP A 18 38.82 -4.39 -51.95
N ASN A 19 39.55 -5.37 -51.39
CA ASN A 19 40.87 -5.74 -51.88
C ASN A 19 40.84 -7.05 -52.68
N LYS A 20 41.56 -6.99 -53.79
CA LYS A 20 41.45 -7.85 -54.97
C LYS A 20 41.70 -9.33 -54.67
N ASP A 21 40.98 -10.12 -55.47
CA ASP A 21 41.05 -11.56 -55.70
C ASP A 21 40.30 -12.50 -54.74
N VAL A 22 39.62 -13.45 -55.38
CA VAL A 22 38.98 -14.66 -54.84
C VAL A 22 37.48 -14.50 -54.51
N ALA A 23 36.63 -14.71 -55.52
CA ALA A 23 35.17 -14.86 -55.39
C ALA A 23 34.74 -15.92 -54.34
N THR A 24 35.63 -16.85 -54.00
CA THR A 24 35.48 -17.84 -52.95
C THR A 24 35.50 -17.25 -51.53
N SER A 25 36.18 -16.12 -51.29
CA SER A 25 36.28 -15.43 -50.00
C SER A 25 34.98 -14.68 -49.65
N LYS A 26 34.38 -13.96 -50.61
CA LYS A 26 33.05 -13.33 -50.43
C LYS A 26 31.95 -14.36 -50.18
N ARG A 27 32.02 -15.53 -50.83
CA ARG A 27 31.05 -16.63 -50.62
C ARG A 27 31.17 -17.23 -49.21
N GLN A 28 32.40 -17.37 -48.69
CA GLN A 28 32.64 -17.81 -47.31
C GLN A 28 32.16 -16.77 -46.28
N GLY A 29 32.40 -15.48 -46.51
CA GLY A 29 31.91 -14.40 -45.64
C GLY A 29 30.38 -14.34 -45.54
N VAL A 30 29.68 -14.49 -46.67
CA VAL A 30 28.20 -14.57 -46.69
C VAL A 30 27.70 -15.82 -45.98
N CYS A 31 28.34 -16.97 -46.17
CA CYS A 31 27.97 -18.20 -45.47
C CYS A 31 28.18 -18.09 -43.94
N ILE A 32 29.25 -17.44 -43.49
CA ILE A 32 29.51 -17.20 -42.06
C ILE A 32 28.48 -16.22 -41.48
N ALA A 33 28.16 -15.13 -42.18
CA ALA A 33 27.13 -14.20 -41.75
C ALA A 33 25.74 -14.84 -41.69
N ALA A 34 25.38 -15.66 -42.69
CA ALA A 34 24.14 -16.42 -42.69
C ALA A 34 24.09 -17.46 -41.55
N ALA A 35 25.20 -18.13 -41.26
CA ALA A 35 25.31 -19.07 -40.15
C ALA A 35 25.20 -18.36 -38.79
N LEU A 36 25.82 -17.19 -38.62
CA LEU A 36 25.71 -16.38 -37.41
C LEU A 36 24.29 -15.84 -37.22
N MET A 37 23.62 -15.42 -38.28
CA MET A 37 22.21 -15.00 -38.25
C MET A 37 21.28 -16.18 -37.95
N ALA A 38 21.54 -17.36 -38.52
CA ALA A 38 20.79 -18.57 -38.23
C ALA A 38 21.00 -19.05 -36.78
N LEU A 39 22.24 -18.95 -36.26
CA LEU A 39 22.55 -19.24 -34.85
C LEU A 39 21.95 -18.20 -33.91
N TYR A 40 21.87 -16.92 -34.31
CA TYR A 40 21.17 -15.88 -33.57
C TYR A 40 19.66 -16.14 -33.55
N TYR A 41 19.06 -16.51 -34.67
CA TYR A 41 17.64 -16.83 -34.78
C TYR A 41 17.28 -18.14 -34.05
N ALA A 42 18.14 -19.15 -34.15
CA ALA A 42 18.01 -20.39 -33.38
C ALA A 42 18.24 -20.13 -31.88
N GLY A 43 19.19 -19.27 -31.52
CA GLY A 43 19.48 -18.89 -30.13
C GLY A 43 18.41 -18.00 -29.51
N THR A 44 17.73 -17.16 -30.29
CA THR A 44 16.55 -16.39 -29.83
C THR A 44 15.32 -17.29 -29.71
N ASN A 45 15.09 -18.21 -30.64
CA ASN A 45 14.04 -19.23 -30.54
C ASN A 45 14.29 -20.20 -29.38
N LEU A 46 15.51 -20.67 -29.17
CA LEU A 46 15.89 -21.48 -28.03
C LEU A 46 15.76 -20.69 -26.73
N ARG A 47 16.15 -19.40 -26.68
CA ARG A 47 15.89 -18.54 -25.51
C ARG A 47 14.39 -18.31 -25.28
N HIS A 48 13.57 -18.25 -26.32
CA HIS A 48 12.10 -18.20 -26.22
C HIS A 48 11.52 -19.50 -25.66
N VAL A 49 11.94 -20.65 -26.20
CA VAL A 49 11.50 -21.99 -25.74
C VAL A 49 11.99 -22.28 -24.32
N TRP A 50 13.22 -21.91 -24.00
CA TRP A 50 13.76 -22.01 -22.64
C TRP A 50 13.11 -21.02 -21.67
N ARG A 51 12.71 -19.81 -22.11
CA ARG A 51 11.86 -18.90 -21.31
C ARG A 51 10.51 -19.54 -21.03
N ILE A 52 9.86 -20.16 -22.02
CA ILE A 52 8.57 -20.86 -21.87
C ILE A 52 8.65 -22.00 -20.84
N TRP A 53 9.76 -22.74 -20.79
CA TRP A 53 9.96 -23.84 -19.84
C TRP A 53 10.27 -23.39 -18.40
N ARG A 54 10.78 -22.17 -18.20
CA ARG A 54 11.22 -21.68 -16.88
C ARG A 54 10.17 -20.86 -16.12
N TYR A 55 9.06 -20.51 -16.76
CA TYR A 55 8.00 -19.72 -16.14
C TYR A 55 6.85 -20.60 -15.63
N CYS A 56 6.69 -20.65 -14.31
CA CYS A 56 5.50 -21.19 -13.64
C CYS A 56 4.31 -20.21 -13.78
N HIS A 57 3.77 -20.06 -14.98
CA HIS A 57 2.61 -19.20 -15.25
C HIS A 57 1.41 -20.00 -15.77
N LEU A 58 0.20 -19.46 -15.61
CA LEU A 58 -1.02 -20.06 -16.13
C LEU A 58 -1.02 -19.94 -17.66
N ASN A 59 -1.04 -21.08 -18.32
CA ASN A 59 -1.11 -21.18 -19.78
C ASN A 59 -2.56 -21.43 -20.21
N CYS A 60 -2.87 -21.10 -21.47
CA CYS A 60 -4.23 -21.24 -22.03
C CYS A 60 -4.92 -22.58 -21.74
N PRO A 61 -4.26 -23.76 -21.81
CA PRO A 61 -4.92 -25.04 -21.53
C PRO A 61 -5.28 -25.27 -20.05
N LYS A 62 -4.78 -24.43 -19.14
CA LYS A 62 -5.02 -24.51 -17.69
C LYS A 62 -6.06 -23.48 -17.21
N LEU A 63 -6.65 -22.73 -18.14
CA LEU A 63 -7.66 -21.70 -17.90
C LEU A 63 -8.99 -22.13 -18.56
N LEU A 64 -10.10 -21.51 -18.15
CA LEU A 64 -11.40 -21.71 -18.80
C LEU A 64 -11.29 -21.35 -20.29
N GLU A 65 -11.92 -22.16 -21.15
CA GLU A 65 -11.85 -22.00 -22.61
C GLU A 65 -12.41 -20.66 -23.09
N ASN A 66 -13.50 -20.19 -22.47
CA ASN A 66 -14.11 -18.91 -22.79
C ASN A 66 -14.06 -17.95 -21.58
N PRO A 67 -13.19 -16.92 -21.58
CA PRO A 67 -13.07 -15.97 -20.49
C PRO A 67 -14.31 -15.06 -20.30
N ARG A 68 -15.27 -15.11 -21.22
CA ARG A 68 -16.54 -14.38 -21.14
C ARG A 68 -17.66 -15.15 -20.46
N LEU A 69 -17.49 -16.44 -20.16
CA LEU A 69 -18.52 -17.30 -19.58
C LEU A 69 -17.99 -17.99 -18.31
N ASP A 70 -18.87 -18.16 -17.33
CA ASP A 70 -18.64 -18.96 -16.11
C ASP A 70 -17.36 -18.64 -15.32
N THR A 71 -16.80 -17.44 -15.49
CA THR A 71 -15.68 -16.96 -14.68
C THR A 71 -16.16 -16.36 -13.37
N PRO A 72 -15.33 -16.33 -12.31
CA PRO A 72 -15.67 -15.62 -11.08
C PRO A 72 -16.04 -14.14 -11.32
N TRP A 73 -15.40 -13.50 -12.31
CA TRP A 73 -15.77 -12.16 -12.76
C TRP A 73 -17.23 -12.09 -13.26
N GLN A 74 -17.62 -13.01 -14.14
CA GLN A 74 -18.98 -13.04 -14.69
C GLN A 74 -20.03 -13.31 -13.61
N ALA A 75 -19.72 -14.15 -12.61
CA ALA A 75 -20.60 -14.33 -11.46
C ALA A 75 -20.82 -13.02 -10.69
N VAL A 76 -19.77 -12.21 -10.48
CA VAL A 76 -19.90 -10.88 -9.87
C VAL A 76 -20.73 -9.95 -10.76
N LEU A 77 -20.40 -9.87 -12.05
CA LEU A 77 -21.09 -9.02 -13.02
C LEU A 77 -22.60 -9.33 -13.09
N CYS A 78 -22.95 -10.60 -13.27
CA CYS A 78 -24.34 -11.07 -13.34
C CYS A 78 -25.10 -10.95 -12.03
N SER A 79 -24.41 -10.93 -10.88
CA SER A 79 -25.07 -10.79 -9.59
C SER A 79 -25.76 -9.43 -9.41
N CYS A 80 -25.27 -8.38 -10.06
CA CYS A 80 -25.75 -7.00 -9.92
C CYS A 80 -25.89 -6.54 -8.45
N LYS A 81 -25.03 -7.04 -7.54
CA LYS A 81 -25.03 -6.69 -6.12
C LYS A 81 -23.99 -5.62 -5.80
N ASP A 82 -24.45 -4.47 -5.30
CA ASP A 82 -23.57 -3.35 -4.90
C ASP A 82 -22.49 -3.78 -3.92
N ARG A 83 -22.82 -4.62 -2.93
CA ARG A 83 -21.84 -5.11 -1.95
C ARG A 83 -20.68 -5.88 -2.60
N ALA A 84 -20.96 -6.65 -3.65
CA ALA A 84 -19.93 -7.39 -4.37
C ALA A 84 -19.03 -6.43 -5.14
N PHE A 85 -19.61 -5.49 -5.89
CA PHE A 85 -18.86 -4.50 -6.67
C PHE A 85 -18.01 -3.59 -5.76
N ILE A 86 -18.56 -3.11 -4.65
CA ILE A 86 -17.82 -2.25 -3.72
C ILE A 86 -16.66 -3.02 -3.09
N SER A 87 -16.88 -4.28 -2.71
CA SER A 87 -15.84 -5.09 -2.07
C SER A 87 -14.70 -5.47 -3.01
N THR A 88 -14.95 -5.63 -4.31
CA THR A 88 -13.92 -6.11 -5.25
C THR A 88 -13.33 -4.99 -6.12
N MET A 89 -14.11 -3.94 -6.41
CA MET A 89 -13.76 -2.88 -7.35
C MET A 89 -13.90 -1.46 -6.77
N GLY A 90 -14.36 -1.33 -5.52
CA GLY A 90 -14.51 -0.02 -4.87
C GLY A 90 -15.59 0.88 -5.47
N VAL A 91 -16.48 0.35 -6.32
CA VAL A 91 -17.59 1.09 -6.95
C VAL A 91 -18.90 0.34 -6.78
N ASP A 92 -20.04 1.04 -6.79
CA ASP A 92 -21.36 0.40 -6.85
C ASP A 92 -21.75 0.06 -8.30
N VAL A 93 -22.81 -0.73 -8.49
CA VAL A 93 -23.25 -1.17 -9.83
C VAL A 93 -23.64 0.04 -10.69
N ALA A 94 -24.30 1.03 -10.08
CA ALA A 94 -24.74 2.25 -10.76
C ALA A 94 -23.55 3.09 -11.26
N THR A 95 -22.46 3.21 -10.49
CA THR A 95 -21.26 3.95 -10.91
C THR A 95 -20.46 3.16 -11.94
N PHE A 96 -20.37 1.84 -11.80
CA PHE A 96 -19.74 0.97 -12.81
C PHE A 96 -20.39 1.17 -14.20
N ASN A 97 -21.72 1.03 -14.26
CA ASN A 97 -22.47 1.24 -15.51
C ASN A 97 -22.36 2.68 -16.02
N TYR A 98 -22.31 3.66 -15.11
CA TYR A 98 -22.11 5.05 -15.50
C TYR A 98 -20.75 5.28 -16.18
N ILE A 99 -19.66 4.68 -15.69
CA ILE A 99 -18.34 4.78 -16.31
C ILE A 99 -18.36 4.14 -17.70
N LEU A 100 -18.97 2.96 -17.83
CA LEU A 100 -19.11 2.27 -19.11
C LEU A 100 -19.81 3.12 -20.17
N LEU A 101 -20.97 3.67 -19.82
CA LEU A 101 -21.82 4.44 -20.72
C LEU A 101 -21.26 5.85 -21.01
N SER A 102 -20.44 6.40 -20.11
CA SER A 102 -19.86 7.75 -20.26
C SER A 102 -18.70 7.82 -21.27
N GLY A 103 -18.36 6.71 -21.94
CA GLY A 103 -17.38 6.69 -23.04
C GLY A 103 -16.38 5.55 -22.97
N PHE A 104 -16.28 4.81 -21.86
CA PHE A 104 -15.34 3.70 -21.76
C PHE A 104 -15.67 2.60 -22.77
N CYS A 105 -16.95 2.22 -22.88
CA CYS A 105 -17.39 1.21 -23.86
C CYS A 105 -17.09 1.64 -25.29
N TYR A 106 -17.40 2.90 -25.63
CA TYR A 106 -17.08 3.46 -26.95
C TYR A 106 -15.58 3.41 -27.25
N LEU A 107 -14.72 3.85 -26.32
CA LEU A 107 -13.27 3.84 -26.51
C LEU A 107 -12.70 2.42 -26.58
N TRP A 108 -13.24 1.50 -25.79
CA TRP A 108 -12.90 0.08 -25.88
C TRP A 108 -13.18 -0.43 -27.29
N LEU A 109 -14.39 -0.24 -27.81
CA LEU A 109 -14.81 -0.78 -29.11
C LEU A 109 -14.09 -0.14 -30.30
N THR A 110 -13.72 1.14 -30.21
CA THR A 110 -13.17 1.91 -31.34
C THR A 110 -11.64 1.94 -31.42
N HIS A 111 -10.92 1.69 -30.32
CA HIS A 111 -9.46 1.78 -30.32
C HIS A 111 -8.79 0.40 -30.38
N PRO A 112 -7.74 0.22 -31.20
CA PRO A 112 -6.97 -1.01 -31.19
C PRO A 112 -6.18 -1.14 -29.87
N ILE A 113 -6.02 -2.39 -29.41
CA ILE A 113 -5.22 -2.70 -28.22
C ILE A 113 -3.75 -2.57 -28.63
N PRO A 114 -2.96 -1.70 -27.97
CA PRO A 114 -1.55 -1.53 -28.31
C PRO A 114 -0.77 -2.82 -28.10
N GLN A 115 -0.13 -3.31 -29.16
CA GLN A 115 0.89 -4.36 -29.16
C GLN A 115 1.99 -3.93 -30.14
N ASP A 116 3.22 -4.41 -29.95
CA ASP A 116 4.38 -4.00 -30.74
C ASP A 116 4.17 -4.23 -32.25
N ASP A 117 3.35 -5.21 -32.63
CA ASP A 117 3.04 -5.58 -34.02
C ASP A 117 1.69 -5.04 -34.54
N VAL A 118 1.00 -4.16 -33.80
CA VAL A 118 -0.35 -3.67 -34.17
C VAL A 118 -0.29 -2.22 -34.65
N ASN A 119 -0.74 -1.97 -35.87
CA ASN A 119 -0.90 -0.61 -36.40
C ASN A 119 -1.87 0.20 -35.51
N PRO A 120 -1.43 1.30 -34.88
CA PRO A 120 -2.25 2.13 -34.01
C PRO A 120 -3.47 2.76 -34.69
N SER A 121 -3.45 2.84 -36.03
CA SER A 121 -4.54 3.36 -36.87
C SER A 121 -5.34 2.27 -37.58
N GLY A 122 -5.08 0.99 -37.26
CA GLY A 122 -5.78 -0.16 -37.86
C GLY A 122 -7.20 -0.36 -37.32
N ALA A 123 -8.04 -1.01 -38.11
CA ALA A 123 -9.39 -1.39 -37.70
C ALA A 123 -9.39 -2.34 -36.49
N THR A 124 -10.33 -2.15 -35.57
CA THR A 124 -10.45 -2.95 -34.34
C THR A 124 -10.98 -4.36 -34.63
N ARG A 125 -10.21 -5.37 -34.24
CA ARG A 125 -10.62 -6.80 -34.34
C ARG A 125 -11.43 -7.23 -33.12
N LEU A 126 -12.71 -6.85 -33.07
CA LEU A 126 -13.60 -7.11 -31.92
C LEU A 126 -13.81 -8.61 -31.64
N GLY A 127 -13.87 -9.45 -32.68
CA GLY A 127 -14.04 -10.90 -32.55
C GLY A 127 -12.83 -11.65 -31.98
N GLN A 128 -11.66 -11.00 -31.89
CA GLN A 128 -10.42 -11.59 -31.38
C GLN A 128 -10.10 -11.16 -29.93
N ARG A 129 -10.98 -10.38 -29.29
CA ARG A 129 -10.79 -9.96 -27.90
C ARG A 129 -11.31 -11.03 -26.96
N SER A 130 -10.53 -11.41 -25.97
CA SER A 130 -10.94 -12.30 -24.89
C SER A 130 -12.05 -11.69 -24.03
N LEU A 131 -12.04 -10.38 -23.77
CA LEU A 131 -13.06 -9.70 -22.96
C LEU A 131 -13.86 -8.64 -23.74
N ASP A 132 -15.06 -8.38 -23.26
CA ASP A 132 -15.92 -7.23 -23.59
C ASP A 132 -15.50 -5.96 -22.84
N ALA A 133 -16.25 -4.87 -23.01
CA ALA A 133 -15.92 -3.60 -22.37
C ALA A 133 -16.09 -3.67 -20.84
N GLU A 134 -17.11 -4.39 -20.39
CA GLU A 134 -17.41 -4.70 -19.00
C GLU A 134 -16.23 -5.42 -18.36
N GLY A 135 -15.74 -6.50 -18.98
CA GLY A 135 -14.57 -7.23 -18.52
C GLY A 135 -13.30 -6.38 -18.56
N GLY A 136 -13.12 -5.54 -19.58
CA GLY A 136 -12.00 -4.60 -19.66
C GLY A 136 -11.97 -3.62 -18.48
N LEU A 137 -13.11 -3.04 -18.12
CA LEU A 137 -13.23 -2.15 -16.95
C LEU A 137 -13.08 -2.95 -15.64
N GLY A 138 -13.72 -4.11 -15.56
CA GLY A 138 -13.67 -5.01 -14.41
C GLY A 138 -12.25 -5.42 -14.04
N VAL A 139 -11.44 -5.84 -15.02
CA VAL A 139 -10.03 -6.19 -14.82
C VAL A 139 -9.26 -5.03 -14.21
N LEU A 140 -9.45 -3.82 -14.75
CA LEU A 140 -8.73 -2.65 -14.28
C LEU A 140 -9.15 -2.26 -12.87
N LEU A 141 -10.45 -2.24 -12.56
CA LEU A 141 -10.91 -1.86 -11.23
C LEU A 141 -10.48 -2.88 -10.17
N HIS A 142 -10.53 -4.17 -10.46
CA HIS A 142 -9.96 -5.21 -9.58
C HIS A 142 -8.47 -5.00 -9.37
N TYR A 143 -7.74 -4.67 -10.44
CA TYR A 143 -6.32 -4.39 -10.38
C TYR A 143 -6.00 -3.15 -9.54
N LEU A 144 -6.80 -2.08 -9.65
CA LEU A 144 -6.58 -0.85 -8.88
C LEU A 144 -6.91 -1.03 -7.39
N SER A 145 -8.02 -1.71 -7.08
CA SER A 145 -8.52 -1.86 -5.72
C SER A 145 -7.78 -2.93 -4.91
N GLY A 146 -7.24 -3.96 -5.56
CA GLY A 146 -6.49 -5.01 -4.90
C GLY A 146 -4.99 -4.74 -4.77
N THR A 147 -4.34 -5.44 -3.84
CA THR A 147 -2.90 -5.72 -3.85
C THR A 147 -2.59 -7.12 -4.41
N MET A 148 -3.58 -7.72 -5.07
CA MET A 148 -3.56 -9.12 -5.48
C MET A 148 -2.49 -9.37 -6.55
N ASN A 149 -1.83 -10.52 -6.46
CA ASN A 149 -0.89 -10.94 -7.49
C ASN A 149 -1.60 -11.06 -8.84
N LYS A 150 -0.88 -10.73 -9.93
CA LYS A 150 -1.41 -10.86 -11.30
C LYS A 150 -1.95 -12.27 -11.58
N THR A 151 -1.41 -13.32 -10.94
CA THR A 151 -1.90 -14.70 -11.04
C THR A 151 -3.35 -14.85 -10.58
N SER A 152 -3.78 -14.14 -9.54
CA SER A 152 -5.17 -14.20 -9.08
C SER A 152 -6.11 -13.55 -10.09
N LEU A 153 -5.70 -12.42 -10.69
CA LEU A 153 -6.47 -11.80 -11.79
C LEU A 153 -6.54 -12.72 -13.01
N GLN A 154 -5.47 -13.46 -13.32
CA GLN A 154 -5.48 -14.47 -14.39
C GLN A 154 -6.54 -15.55 -14.11
N GLN A 155 -6.69 -15.99 -12.86
CA GLN A 155 -7.71 -16.98 -12.49
C GLN A 155 -9.14 -16.40 -12.52
N ILE A 156 -9.33 -15.18 -12.02
CA ILE A 156 -10.66 -14.52 -11.95
C ILE A 156 -11.21 -14.25 -13.35
N PHE A 157 -10.36 -13.84 -14.29
CA PHE A 157 -10.76 -13.46 -15.65
C PHE A 157 -10.42 -14.52 -16.71
N ALA A 158 -9.84 -15.65 -16.30
CA ALA A 158 -9.33 -16.69 -17.21
C ALA A 158 -8.42 -16.15 -18.32
N LEU A 159 -7.47 -15.27 -17.96
CA LEU A 159 -6.55 -14.63 -18.91
C LEU A 159 -5.11 -15.12 -18.74
N VAL A 160 -4.40 -15.26 -19.85
CA VAL A 160 -2.95 -15.51 -19.89
C VAL A 160 -2.19 -14.22 -19.50
N PRO A 161 -1.02 -14.30 -18.83
CA PRO A 161 -0.28 -13.14 -18.32
C PRO A 161 -0.08 -11.97 -19.30
N LEU A 162 0.22 -12.27 -20.57
CA LEU A 162 0.45 -11.26 -21.61
C LEU A 162 -0.84 -10.49 -21.91
N VAL A 163 -1.95 -11.20 -22.10
CA VAL A 163 -3.27 -10.60 -22.38
C VAL A 163 -3.74 -9.75 -21.21
N LEU A 164 -3.59 -10.24 -19.98
CA LEU A 164 -3.94 -9.49 -18.77
C LEU A 164 -3.16 -8.15 -18.71
N THR A 165 -1.85 -8.20 -18.95
CA THR A 165 -1.00 -7.00 -18.90
C THR A 165 -1.41 -5.98 -19.98
N CYS A 166 -1.63 -6.44 -21.22
CA CYS A 166 -2.14 -5.59 -22.30
C CYS A 166 -3.49 -4.95 -21.94
N TYR A 167 -4.41 -5.71 -21.34
CA TYR A 167 -5.74 -5.22 -20.98
C TYR A 167 -5.66 -4.20 -19.85
N ILE A 168 -4.84 -4.42 -18.82
CA ILE A 168 -4.63 -3.42 -17.77
C ILE A 168 -4.10 -2.10 -18.38
N HIS A 169 -3.08 -2.15 -19.24
CA HIS A 169 -2.54 -0.95 -19.86
C HIS A 169 -3.55 -0.24 -20.76
N PHE A 170 -4.26 -0.99 -21.60
CA PHE A 170 -5.26 -0.45 -22.52
C PHE A 170 -6.45 0.15 -21.76
N SER A 171 -7.05 -0.61 -20.84
CA SER A 171 -8.13 -0.16 -19.97
C SER A 171 -7.73 1.09 -19.18
N ARG A 172 -6.51 1.15 -18.64
CA ARG A 172 -6.04 2.33 -17.89
C ARG A 172 -6.04 3.58 -18.75
N ARG A 173 -5.55 3.47 -19.99
CA ARG A 173 -5.51 4.60 -20.93
C ARG A 173 -6.92 5.10 -21.24
N ILE A 174 -7.84 4.21 -21.59
CA ILE A 174 -9.22 4.61 -21.94
C ILE A 174 -10.02 5.08 -20.71
N LEU A 175 -9.77 4.53 -19.52
CA LEU A 175 -10.40 5.00 -18.28
C LEU A 175 -9.96 6.43 -17.97
N ALA A 176 -8.66 6.73 -18.07
CA ALA A 176 -8.15 8.09 -17.87
C ALA A 176 -8.85 9.10 -18.79
N LEU A 177 -8.95 8.79 -20.09
CA LEU A 177 -9.65 9.62 -21.07
C LEU A 177 -11.15 9.77 -20.78
N THR A 178 -11.79 8.71 -20.29
CA THR A 178 -13.21 8.72 -19.94
C THR A 178 -13.45 9.61 -18.72
N LEU A 179 -12.65 9.43 -17.65
CA LEU A 179 -12.76 10.22 -16.42
C LEU A 179 -12.42 11.70 -16.63
N GLU A 180 -11.61 12.04 -17.63
CA GLU A 180 -11.34 13.43 -17.98
C GLU A 180 -12.60 14.17 -18.47
N LYS A 181 -13.47 13.47 -19.20
CA LYS A 181 -14.72 14.02 -19.74
C LYS A 181 -15.85 14.04 -18.71
N ILE A 182 -15.80 13.18 -17.70
CA ILE A 182 -16.86 13.08 -16.68
C ILE A 182 -16.80 14.28 -15.72
N PRO A 183 -17.84 15.13 -15.65
CA PRO A 183 -17.84 16.30 -14.77
C PRO A 183 -17.68 15.92 -13.29
N LYS A 184 -18.29 14.80 -12.88
CA LYS A 184 -18.21 14.28 -11.50
C LYS A 184 -16.81 13.79 -11.11
N ALA A 185 -15.92 13.49 -12.05
CA ALA A 185 -14.54 13.06 -11.77
C ALA A 185 -13.54 14.24 -11.80
N ARG A 186 -13.99 15.44 -12.19
CA ARG A 186 -13.11 16.60 -12.40
C ARG A 186 -12.43 17.06 -11.10
N ILE A 187 -11.12 17.26 -11.20
CA ILE A 187 -10.30 17.99 -10.22
C ILE A 187 -10.27 19.44 -10.68
N CYS A 188 -10.93 20.33 -9.95
CA CYS A 188 -10.97 21.75 -10.29
C CYS A 188 -11.00 22.61 -9.03
N TRP A 189 -10.26 23.71 -9.09
CA TRP A 189 -10.31 24.73 -8.06
C TRP A 189 -11.74 25.29 -7.95
N PRO A 190 -12.31 25.41 -6.73
CA PRO A 190 -13.67 25.89 -6.56
C PRO A 190 -13.81 27.35 -6.99
N LYS A 191 -15.02 27.75 -7.37
CA LYS A 191 -15.40 29.16 -7.55
C LYS A 191 -15.65 29.80 -6.18
N PRO A 192 -15.62 31.14 -6.05
CA PRO A 192 -15.88 31.84 -4.78
C PRO A 192 -17.16 31.38 -4.06
N ASP A 193 -18.26 31.18 -4.79
CA ASP A 193 -19.54 30.72 -4.21
C ASP A 193 -19.40 29.35 -3.53
N LYS A 194 -18.65 28.43 -4.15
CA LYS A 194 -18.37 27.10 -3.59
C LYS A 194 -17.32 27.16 -2.47
N MET A 195 -16.37 28.08 -2.52
CA MET A 195 -15.45 28.31 -1.40
C MET A 195 -16.21 28.78 -0.15
N GLN A 196 -17.24 29.63 -0.33
CA GLN A 196 -18.09 30.09 0.76
C GLN A 196 -18.88 28.94 1.38
N GLU A 197 -19.46 28.04 0.57
CA GLU A 197 -20.12 26.82 1.05
C GLU A 197 -19.17 25.92 1.86
N TYR A 198 -17.94 25.74 1.37
CA TYR A 198 -16.93 24.95 2.08
C TYR A 198 -16.48 25.60 3.38
N LEU A 199 -16.32 26.93 3.39
CA LEU A 199 -16.02 27.70 4.59
C LEU A 199 -17.10 27.52 5.64
N GLN A 200 -18.38 27.64 5.26
CA GLN A 200 -19.50 27.44 6.18
C GLN A 200 -19.50 26.02 6.77
N ALA A 201 -19.21 25.00 5.96
CA ALA A 201 -19.13 23.62 6.42
C ALA A 201 -18.00 23.40 7.45
N ILE A 202 -16.85 24.07 7.26
CA ILE A 202 -15.71 24.01 8.19
C ILE A 202 -16.04 24.78 9.47
N GLN A 203 -16.59 25.98 9.35
CA GLN A 203 -16.94 26.84 10.48
C GLN A 203 -18.00 26.23 11.39
N LEU A 204 -18.94 25.45 10.84
CA LEU A 204 -19.94 24.71 11.62
C LEU A 204 -19.29 23.72 12.60
N ARG A 205 -18.13 23.15 12.25
CA ARG A 205 -17.38 22.19 13.10
C ARG A 205 -16.32 22.86 13.95
N HIS A 206 -15.70 23.91 13.42
CA HIS A 206 -14.61 24.65 14.06
C HIS A 206 -14.93 26.14 14.04
N PRO A 207 -15.72 26.65 15.01
CA PRO A 207 -16.16 28.05 15.02
C PRO A 207 -15.01 29.07 15.07
N SER A 208 -13.87 28.68 15.62
CA SER A 208 -12.67 29.51 15.69
C SER A 208 -11.94 29.66 14.35
N VAL A 209 -12.16 28.76 13.38
CA VAL A 209 -11.46 28.76 12.09
C VAL A 209 -12.28 29.50 11.04
N ILE A 210 -12.09 30.82 10.95
CA ILE A 210 -12.79 31.69 10.00
C ILE A 210 -11.92 31.87 8.74
N GLY A 211 -12.39 31.42 7.57
CA GLY A 211 -11.69 31.61 6.28
C GLY A 211 -11.15 30.32 5.63
N GLY A 212 -11.15 29.20 6.34
CA GLY A 212 -10.66 27.92 5.81
C GLY A 212 -11.65 27.31 4.82
N PHE A 213 -11.24 27.00 3.59
CA PHE A 213 -12.12 26.36 2.58
C PHE A 213 -11.67 24.96 2.13
N GLY A 214 -10.49 24.51 2.56
CA GLY A 214 -9.94 23.21 2.20
C GLY A 214 -8.67 22.86 2.96
N PHE A 215 -8.22 21.64 2.75
CA PHE A 215 -7.11 21.02 3.48
C PHE A 215 -6.02 20.58 2.52
N LEU A 216 -4.77 20.94 2.80
CA LEU A 216 -3.59 20.65 2.00
C LEU A 216 -2.73 19.62 2.73
N ASP A 217 -2.41 18.51 2.07
CA ASP A 217 -1.55 17.48 2.64
C ASP A 217 -0.63 16.81 1.61
N GLY A 218 0.49 16.29 2.09
CA GLY A 218 1.50 15.59 1.30
C GLY A 218 1.38 14.07 1.44
N LEU A 219 1.65 13.35 0.35
CA LEU A 219 1.64 11.90 0.27
C LEU A 219 2.91 11.39 -0.41
N SER A 220 3.70 10.62 0.33
CA SER A 220 4.84 9.87 -0.20
C SER A 220 4.40 8.44 -0.53
N LEU A 221 4.56 8.02 -1.79
CA LEU A 221 4.25 6.66 -2.25
C LEU A 221 5.54 5.92 -2.62
N PRO A 222 5.65 4.62 -2.30
CA PRO A 222 6.87 3.86 -2.56
C PRO A 222 7.08 3.65 -4.07
N ILE A 223 8.34 3.70 -4.49
CA ILE A 223 8.76 3.40 -5.86
C ILE A 223 9.83 2.30 -5.85
N GLY A 224 9.89 1.48 -6.89
CA GLY A 224 10.93 0.46 -7.05
C GLY A 224 12.34 1.08 -7.03
N ALA A 225 13.34 0.32 -6.62
CA ALA A 225 14.72 0.76 -6.73
C ALA A 225 15.16 0.73 -8.21
N SER A 226 15.69 1.84 -8.72
CA SER A 226 16.30 1.90 -10.05
C SER A 226 17.78 1.56 -9.98
N SER A 227 18.31 0.93 -11.05
CA SER A 227 19.75 0.77 -11.26
C SER A 227 20.43 2.07 -11.70
N ASP A 228 19.66 3.02 -12.23
CA ASP A 228 20.14 4.35 -12.62
C ASP A 228 20.41 5.22 -11.39
N ALA A 229 21.64 5.72 -11.27
CA ALA A 229 22.10 6.52 -10.14
C ALA A 229 21.33 7.84 -10.00
N ASP A 230 20.93 8.47 -11.10
CA ASP A 230 20.22 9.75 -11.08
C ASP A 230 18.77 9.56 -10.63
N ILE A 231 18.10 8.54 -11.16
CA ILE A 231 16.75 8.15 -10.72
C ILE A 231 16.79 7.74 -9.25
N LYS A 232 17.80 6.97 -8.83
CA LYS A 232 17.99 6.57 -7.44
C LYS A 232 18.14 7.78 -6.51
N ARG A 233 18.98 8.76 -6.87
CA ARG A 233 19.19 9.97 -6.07
C ARG A 233 17.94 10.86 -6.03
N SER A 234 17.25 11.01 -7.16
CA SER A 234 16.05 11.85 -7.24
C SER A 234 14.85 11.28 -6.47
N THR A 235 14.73 9.96 -6.37
CA THR A 235 13.63 9.26 -5.68
C THR A 235 13.93 8.97 -4.20
N TYR A 236 15.19 9.03 -3.77
CA TYR A 236 15.54 8.80 -2.38
C TYR A 236 15.08 9.95 -1.49
N ASN A 237 14.29 9.62 -0.47
CA ASN A 237 13.87 10.56 0.56
C ASN A 237 14.73 10.36 1.81
N GLY A 238 15.50 11.40 2.14
CA GLY A 238 16.42 11.36 3.28
C GLY A 238 15.76 11.35 4.65
N TRP A 239 14.49 11.75 4.76
CA TRP A 239 13.72 11.72 6.01
C TRP A 239 13.09 10.34 6.26
N LEU A 240 12.52 9.74 5.21
CA LEU A 240 11.88 8.43 5.30
C LEU A 240 12.86 7.27 5.09
N HIS A 241 14.10 7.58 4.73
CA HIS A 241 15.16 6.60 4.38
C HIS A 241 14.73 5.57 3.33
N LEU A 242 13.84 5.95 2.40
CA LEU A 242 13.27 5.07 1.39
C LEU A 242 13.11 5.76 0.03
N HIS A 243 12.99 4.97 -1.04
CA HIS A 243 12.68 5.47 -2.37
C HIS A 243 11.18 5.72 -2.52
N CYS A 244 10.80 6.97 -2.78
CA CYS A 244 9.42 7.35 -3.01
C CYS A 244 9.24 8.39 -4.11
N ILE A 245 7.99 8.61 -4.47
CA ILE A 245 7.51 9.79 -5.16
C ILE A 245 6.65 10.61 -4.20
N ASN A 246 6.71 11.92 -4.34
CA ASN A 246 5.92 12.83 -3.52
C ASN A 246 4.74 13.38 -4.32
N ASN A 247 3.61 13.47 -3.63
CA ASN A 247 2.35 13.94 -4.15
C ASN A 247 1.79 14.95 -3.15
N VAL A 248 1.09 15.97 -3.63
CA VAL A 248 0.41 16.95 -2.77
C VAL A 248 -1.03 17.08 -3.25
N LEU A 249 -1.97 16.86 -2.34
CA LEU A 249 -3.41 16.87 -2.63
C LEU A 249 -4.10 17.97 -1.80
N VAL A 250 -5.12 18.57 -2.40
CA VAL A 250 -6.01 19.52 -1.72
C VAL A 250 -7.39 18.92 -1.64
N PHE A 251 -7.90 18.71 -0.43
CA PHE A 251 -9.22 18.18 -0.15
C PHE A 251 -10.20 19.29 0.20
N ALA A 252 -11.41 19.19 -0.32
CA ALA A 252 -12.58 19.95 0.11
C ALA A 252 -13.25 19.26 1.32
N PRO A 253 -14.06 19.99 2.11
CA PRO A 253 -14.79 19.41 3.25
C PRO A 253 -15.83 18.35 2.86
N ASN A 254 -16.15 18.21 1.58
CA ASN A 254 -16.96 17.11 1.06
C ASN A 254 -16.12 15.91 0.58
N GLY A 255 -14.84 15.81 0.95
CA GLY A 255 -13.95 14.71 0.60
C GLY A 255 -13.48 14.64 -0.85
N CYS A 256 -13.89 15.58 -1.70
CA CYS A 256 -13.38 15.69 -3.06
C CYS A 256 -11.97 16.30 -3.07
N VAL A 257 -11.12 15.81 -3.96
CA VAL A 257 -9.85 16.45 -4.32
C VAL A 257 -10.11 17.59 -5.31
N ILE A 258 -9.73 18.81 -4.94
CA ILE A 258 -9.94 20.04 -5.74
C ILE A 258 -8.68 20.51 -6.47
N ALA A 259 -7.50 20.11 -6.00
CA ALA A 259 -6.23 20.26 -6.71
C ALA A 259 -5.28 19.13 -6.32
N ALA A 260 -4.39 18.78 -7.24
CA ALA A 260 -3.39 17.75 -7.01
C ALA A 260 -2.12 18.08 -7.81
N LYS A 261 -0.95 17.89 -7.20
CA LYS A 261 0.31 17.72 -7.90
C LYS A 261 0.83 16.33 -7.57
N VAL A 262 0.87 15.45 -8.57
CA VAL A 262 1.31 14.06 -8.40
C VAL A 262 2.63 13.79 -9.11
N ASN A 263 3.25 12.68 -8.74
CA ASN A 263 4.45 12.13 -9.34
C ASN A 263 5.67 13.08 -9.33
N ALA A 264 5.88 13.79 -8.22
CA ALA A 264 7.11 14.57 -8.02
C ALA A 264 8.23 13.68 -7.45
N PRO A 265 9.51 14.05 -7.67
CA PRO A 265 10.64 13.30 -7.11
C PRO A 265 10.57 13.20 -5.58
N GLY A 266 10.88 12.02 -5.01
CA GLY A 266 10.86 11.79 -3.55
C GLY A 266 11.84 12.65 -2.75
N SER A 267 12.92 13.10 -3.40
CA SER A 267 13.88 14.06 -2.84
C SER A 267 13.31 15.46 -2.63
N TRP A 268 12.18 15.80 -3.26
CA TRP A 268 11.59 17.14 -3.14
C TRP A 268 10.76 17.26 -1.88
N HIS A 269 10.96 18.34 -1.12
CA HIS A 269 10.09 18.65 0.01
C HIS A 269 8.65 18.97 -0.45
N ASN A 270 7.65 18.68 0.39
CA ASN A 270 6.23 18.92 0.11
C ASN A 270 5.93 20.36 -0.33
N SER A 271 6.59 21.33 0.31
CA SER A 271 6.47 22.75 -0.07
C SER A 271 6.90 23.03 -1.50
N ARG A 272 7.98 22.41 -1.97
CA ARG A 272 8.45 22.57 -3.36
C ARG A 272 7.47 21.94 -4.35
N THR A 273 6.95 20.76 -4.00
CA THR A 273 5.95 20.06 -4.84
C THR A 273 4.65 20.84 -4.97
N ALA A 274 4.27 21.62 -3.95
CA ALA A 274 3.03 22.42 -3.94
C ALA A 274 3.08 23.71 -4.77
N ALA A 275 4.14 24.00 -5.53
CA ALA A 275 4.31 25.26 -6.27
C ALA A 275 3.09 25.63 -7.15
N HIS A 276 2.50 24.66 -7.85
CA HIS A 276 1.30 24.91 -8.66
C HIS A 276 0.08 25.32 -7.82
N ILE A 277 -0.06 24.76 -6.62
CA ILE A 277 -1.15 25.08 -5.69
C ILE A 277 -0.97 26.49 -5.13
N TYR A 278 0.27 26.94 -4.93
CA TYR A 278 0.56 28.32 -4.53
C TYR A 278 0.13 29.33 -5.58
N ASN A 279 0.34 29.04 -6.86
CA ASN A 279 -0.15 29.91 -7.94
C ASN A 279 -1.68 29.95 -7.96
N LEU A 280 -2.36 28.80 -7.75
CA LEU A 280 -3.82 28.76 -7.63
C LEU A 280 -4.34 29.59 -6.45
N LEU A 281 -3.64 29.52 -5.30
CA LEU A 281 -3.95 30.36 -4.14
C LEU A 281 -3.73 31.84 -4.44
N GLN A 282 -2.71 32.21 -5.20
CA GLN A 282 -2.43 33.60 -5.56
C GLN A 282 -3.48 34.15 -6.53
N ASP A 283 -3.73 33.44 -7.63
CA ASP A 283 -4.48 33.97 -8.78
C ASP A 283 -6.00 33.76 -8.65
N LYS A 284 -6.44 32.66 -8.02
CA LYS A 284 -7.84 32.21 -8.06
C LYS A 284 -8.56 32.24 -6.71
N THR A 285 -7.86 32.55 -5.62
CA THR A 285 -8.44 32.60 -4.28
C THR A 285 -8.58 34.05 -3.81
N PRO A 286 -9.82 34.52 -3.54
CA PRO A 286 -10.06 35.86 -3.02
C PRO A 286 -9.43 36.10 -1.65
N ALA A 287 -9.29 37.37 -1.26
CA ALA A 287 -8.85 37.73 0.08
C ALA A 287 -9.81 37.20 1.16
N GLY A 288 -9.27 36.75 2.29
CA GLY A 288 -10.04 36.18 3.40
C GLY A 288 -10.18 34.65 3.38
N PHE A 289 -9.84 33.99 2.26
CA PHE A 289 -9.83 32.53 2.15
C PHE A 289 -8.42 31.94 2.29
N PHE A 290 -8.31 30.83 3.02
CA PHE A 290 -7.05 30.10 3.17
C PHE A 290 -7.24 28.58 3.15
N LEU A 291 -6.13 27.87 2.91
CA LEU A 291 -6.02 26.44 3.12
C LEU A 291 -5.42 26.13 4.49
N ILE A 292 -5.90 25.05 5.09
CA ILE A 292 -5.36 24.48 6.31
C ILE A 292 -4.34 23.42 5.92
N ALA A 293 -3.13 23.49 6.47
CA ALA A 293 -2.04 22.60 6.08
C ALA A 293 -1.19 22.18 7.29
N ASN A 294 -0.41 21.11 7.13
CA ASN A 294 0.61 20.74 8.11
C ASN A 294 1.81 21.70 8.09
N THR A 295 2.68 21.58 9.10
CA THR A 295 3.84 22.46 9.31
C THR A 295 4.95 22.33 8.25
N ALA A 296 4.83 21.38 7.32
CA ALA A 296 5.74 21.21 6.19
C ALA A 296 5.44 22.19 5.04
N PHE A 297 4.36 22.98 5.12
CA PHE A 297 4.07 24.03 4.14
C PHE A 297 4.38 25.42 4.71
N PRO A 298 5.03 26.31 3.91
CA PRO A 298 5.35 27.65 4.35
C PRO A 298 4.07 28.48 4.55
N CYS A 299 3.99 29.14 5.71
CA CYS A 299 2.96 30.15 6.00
C CYS A 299 3.31 31.56 5.50
N GLY A 300 4.53 31.76 4.98
CA GLY A 300 5.11 33.09 4.73
C GLY A 300 5.89 33.22 3.42
N GLY A 301 5.69 34.38 2.79
CA GLY A 301 6.25 34.88 1.53
C GLY A 301 5.35 36.02 1.04
N ASN A 302 5.88 37.06 0.39
CA ASN A 302 5.14 38.31 0.09
C ASN A 302 3.75 38.09 -0.55
N ASN A 303 3.55 36.99 -1.29
CA ASN A 303 2.30 36.68 -1.99
C ASN A 303 1.46 35.54 -1.37
N LEU A 304 1.93 34.85 -0.32
CA LEU A 304 1.23 33.73 0.33
C LEU A 304 0.80 34.04 1.78
N ALA A 305 1.17 35.21 2.30
CA ALA A 305 0.83 35.64 3.65
C ALA A 305 -0.69 35.54 3.89
N GLY A 306 -1.06 34.75 4.91
CA GLY A 306 -2.46 34.56 5.30
C GLY A 306 -3.29 33.61 4.43
N LYS A 307 -2.74 33.08 3.32
CA LYS A 307 -3.43 32.13 2.42
C LYS A 307 -3.23 30.66 2.81
N ILE A 308 -2.27 30.37 3.68
CA ILE A 308 -2.05 29.05 4.28
C ILE A 308 -1.94 29.24 5.78
N LYS A 309 -2.66 28.42 6.55
CA LYS A 309 -2.54 28.37 8.00
C LYS A 309 -2.10 26.98 8.43
N THR A 310 -1.07 26.94 9.27
CA THR A 310 -0.54 25.72 9.88
C THR A 310 -0.61 25.80 11.40
N LEU A 311 -0.48 24.65 12.07
CA LEU A 311 -0.21 24.56 13.50
C LEU A 311 1.04 25.39 13.88
N LEU A 312 1.04 25.93 15.11
CA LEU A 312 2.23 26.48 15.78
C LEU A 312 3.30 25.39 15.97
N LYS A 313 4.54 25.66 15.56
CA LYS A 313 5.68 24.80 15.89
C LYS A 313 6.05 24.99 17.36
N HIS A 314 6.64 23.96 17.98
CA HIS A 314 7.12 24.01 19.38
C HIS A 314 8.11 25.17 19.65
N LYS A 315 8.72 25.75 18.61
CA LYS A 315 9.67 26.88 18.70
C LYS A 315 9.08 28.23 18.30
N ASP A 316 7.79 28.30 17.95
CA ASP A 316 7.18 29.56 17.58
C ASP A 316 7.02 30.44 18.83
N ALA A 317 7.41 31.71 18.70
CA ALA A 317 7.29 32.67 19.78
C ALA A 317 5.80 32.93 20.06
N LEU A 318 5.36 32.55 21.26
CA LEU A 318 4.03 32.89 21.74
C LEU A 318 4.00 34.37 22.16
N PRO A 319 2.84 35.04 22.08
CA PRO A 319 2.66 36.36 22.66
C PRO A 319 3.07 36.36 24.14
N ASN A 320 3.70 37.45 24.60
CA ASN A 320 4.10 37.61 26.01
C ASN A 320 2.90 37.69 26.97
N ASP A 321 1.71 37.97 26.45
CA ASP A 321 0.46 38.03 27.20
C ASP A 321 -0.12 36.60 27.36
N PRO A 322 -0.31 36.10 28.60
CA PRO A 322 -0.76 34.73 28.85
C PRO A 322 -2.14 34.41 28.25
N ILE A 323 -3.03 35.39 28.15
CA ILE A 323 -4.37 35.19 27.57
C ILE A 323 -4.25 35.00 26.06
N LYS A 324 -3.47 35.86 25.39
CA LYS A 324 -3.23 35.75 23.95
C LYS A 324 -2.42 34.52 23.58
N ALA A 325 -1.49 34.10 24.44
CA ALA A 325 -0.76 32.85 24.29
C ALA A 325 -1.71 31.65 24.34
N GLN A 326 -2.64 31.62 25.31
CA GLN A 326 -3.63 30.56 25.42
C GLN A 326 -4.59 30.54 24.23
N ASP A 327 -5.04 31.71 23.76
CA ASP A 327 -5.89 31.82 22.56
C ASP A 327 -5.18 31.33 21.30
N ALA A 328 -3.88 31.63 21.15
CA ALA A 328 -3.07 31.13 20.05
C ALA A 328 -2.92 29.60 20.08
N ILE A 329 -2.73 29.02 21.28
CA ILE A 329 -2.69 27.56 21.47
C ILE A 329 -4.04 26.93 21.13
N ASN A 330 -5.14 27.52 21.62
CA ASN A 330 -6.50 27.03 21.36
C ASN A 330 -6.83 27.07 19.86
N TYR A 331 -6.44 28.16 19.18
CA TYR A 331 -6.57 28.29 17.73
C TYR A 331 -5.74 27.23 17.00
N SER A 332 -4.49 27.01 17.42
CA SER A 332 -3.61 26.00 16.85
C SER A 332 -4.18 24.59 17.00
N ASN A 333 -4.75 24.25 18.16
CA ASN A 333 -5.43 22.98 18.38
C ASN A 333 -6.65 22.81 17.47
N ALA A 334 -7.42 23.88 17.26
CA ALA A 334 -8.54 23.87 16.33
C ALA A 334 -8.08 23.64 14.88
N ILE A 335 -6.95 24.22 14.47
CA ILE A 335 -6.34 23.98 13.14
C ILE A 335 -5.93 22.51 12.98
N THR A 336 -5.30 21.90 13.98
CA THR A 336 -4.94 20.47 13.96
C THR A 336 -6.17 19.58 13.83
N SER A 337 -7.20 19.85 14.64
CA SER A 337 -8.45 19.08 14.56
C SER A 337 -9.13 19.26 13.20
N ALA A 338 -9.11 20.48 12.65
CA ALA A 338 -9.66 20.76 11.34
C ALA A 338 -8.89 20.07 10.21
N GLN A 339 -7.64 19.64 10.41
CA GLN A 339 -6.86 18.95 9.38
C GLN A 339 -7.25 17.47 9.20
N GLN A 340 -7.91 16.84 10.17
CA GLN A 340 -8.30 15.41 10.13
C GLN A 340 -8.98 14.94 8.84
N PRO A 341 -9.88 15.73 8.20
CA PRO A 341 -10.47 15.35 6.91
C PRO A 341 -9.44 15.10 5.80
N ALA A 342 -8.31 15.81 5.79
CA ALA A 342 -7.24 15.58 4.81
C ALA A 342 -6.58 14.21 5.03
N GLU A 343 -6.31 13.84 6.28
CA GLU A 343 -5.75 12.54 6.66
C GLU A 343 -6.71 11.40 6.28
N TRP A 344 -8.01 11.55 6.59
CA TRP A 344 -9.02 10.56 6.19
C TRP A 344 -9.19 10.47 4.68
N GLY A 345 -9.16 11.61 3.98
CA GLY A 345 -9.18 11.64 2.51
C GLY A 345 -7.99 10.90 1.92
N MET A 346 -6.81 11.07 2.51
CA MET A 346 -5.60 10.35 2.11
C MET A 346 -5.73 8.84 2.31
N GLN A 347 -6.15 8.44 3.51
CA GLN A 347 -6.37 7.04 3.85
C GLN A 347 -7.47 6.40 3.00
N ALA A 348 -8.51 7.16 2.61
CA ALA A 348 -9.56 6.67 1.73
C ALA A 348 -9.02 6.35 0.33
N ILE A 349 -8.17 7.21 -0.25
CA ILE A 349 -7.55 6.96 -1.56
C ILE A 349 -6.60 5.75 -1.46
N GLN A 350 -5.76 5.68 -0.44
CA GLN A 350 -4.84 4.56 -0.26
C GLN A 350 -5.58 3.25 -0.02
N GLY A 351 -6.62 3.26 0.83
CA GLY A 351 -7.42 2.08 1.15
C GLY A 351 -8.28 1.60 -0.01
N ALA A 352 -8.81 2.51 -0.84
CA ALA A 352 -9.61 2.16 -2.01
C ALA A 352 -8.76 1.62 -3.18
N TYR A 353 -7.49 2.03 -3.26
CA TYR A 353 -6.59 1.67 -4.36
C TYR A 353 -5.31 1.01 -3.84
N GLY A 354 -5.37 -0.27 -3.48
CA GLY A 354 -4.21 -1.02 -2.99
C GLY A 354 -2.99 -0.96 -3.92
N GLN A 355 -3.21 -0.84 -5.23
CA GLN A 355 -2.12 -0.83 -6.21
C GLN A 355 -1.15 0.35 -6.07
N ILE A 356 -1.59 1.51 -5.57
CA ILE A 356 -0.71 2.68 -5.39
C ILE A 356 0.21 2.56 -4.16
N GLN A 357 -0.10 1.62 -3.26
CA GLN A 357 0.73 1.30 -2.10
C GLN A 357 1.86 0.32 -2.45
N MET A 358 1.77 -0.36 -3.59
CA MET A 358 2.82 -1.24 -4.08
C MET A 358 3.93 -0.40 -4.74
N PRO A 359 5.21 -0.81 -4.66
CA PRO A 359 6.29 -0.10 -5.32
C PRO A 359 6.01 0.12 -6.81
N LEU A 360 5.93 1.40 -7.21
CA LEU A 360 5.65 1.78 -8.59
C LEU A 360 6.87 1.55 -9.49
N ASP A 361 6.62 1.29 -10.78
CA ASP A 361 7.67 0.99 -11.77
C ASP A 361 8.45 2.25 -12.18
N THR A 362 9.74 2.29 -11.90
CA THR A 362 10.65 3.41 -12.20
C THR A 362 10.83 3.70 -13.69
N GLY A 363 10.58 2.73 -14.57
CA GLY A 363 10.81 2.86 -16.01
C GLY A 363 9.75 3.67 -16.76
N ASN A 364 8.64 4.06 -16.11
CA ASN A 364 7.49 4.67 -16.80
C ASN A 364 6.85 5.83 -16.01
N PRO A 365 7.50 7.01 -15.91
CA PRO A 365 6.98 8.14 -15.15
C PRO A 365 5.63 8.66 -15.67
N THR A 366 5.41 8.68 -16.99
CA THR A 366 4.12 9.08 -17.56
C THR A 366 2.99 8.12 -17.18
N GLY A 367 3.29 6.82 -17.17
CA GLY A 367 2.36 5.78 -16.73
C GLY A 367 2.02 5.88 -15.25
N GLN A 368 2.99 6.22 -14.40
CA GLN A 368 2.78 6.48 -12.97
C GLN A 368 1.85 7.68 -12.75
N GLN A 369 2.13 8.80 -13.42
CA GLN A 369 1.28 9.99 -13.33
C GLN A 369 -0.15 9.68 -13.77
N THR A 370 -0.32 9.00 -14.91
CA THR A 370 -1.64 8.61 -15.41
C THR A 370 -2.39 7.70 -14.43
N LEU A 371 -1.69 6.76 -13.78
CA LEU A 371 -2.27 5.89 -12.76
C LEU A 371 -2.80 6.71 -11.57
N LEU A 372 -1.97 7.60 -11.02
CA LEU A 372 -2.33 8.41 -9.85
C LEU A 372 -3.49 9.37 -10.16
N GLU A 373 -3.45 10.04 -11.31
CA GLU A 373 -4.55 10.91 -11.74
C GLU A 373 -5.85 10.13 -11.96
N THR A 374 -5.77 8.92 -12.51
CA THR A 374 -6.93 8.03 -12.68
C THR A 374 -7.54 7.68 -11.31
N CYS A 375 -6.72 7.28 -10.34
CA CYS A 375 -7.19 6.97 -8.98
C CYS A 375 -7.84 8.17 -8.30
N ILE A 376 -7.24 9.37 -8.40
CA ILE A 376 -7.79 10.59 -7.76
C ILE A 376 -9.10 11.01 -8.42
N ARG A 377 -9.20 10.93 -9.75
CA ARG A 377 -10.44 11.23 -10.48
C ARG A 377 -11.54 10.23 -10.17
N LEU A 378 -11.19 8.95 -10.06
CA LEU A 378 -12.12 7.89 -9.68
C LEU A 378 -12.60 8.10 -8.23
N HIS A 379 -11.72 8.52 -7.31
CA HIS A 379 -12.08 8.90 -5.94
C HIS A 379 -13.14 10.00 -5.95
N ASN A 380 -12.93 11.09 -6.70
CA ASN A 380 -13.92 12.16 -6.84
C ASN A 380 -15.27 11.67 -7.37
N LEU A 381 -15.24 10.77 -8.35
CA LEU A 381 -16.46 10.18 -8.90
C LEU A 381 -17.21 9.36 -7.83
N CYS A 382 -16.51 8.50 -7.10
CA CYS A 382 -17.05 7.69 -6.02
C CYS A 382 -17.61 8.55 -4.89
N THR A 383 -16.84 9.54 -4.44
CA THR A 383 -17.25 10.53 -3.45
C THR A 383 -18.57 11.22 -3.82
N ARG A 384 -18.75 11.62 -5.08
CA ARG A 384 -19.94 12.35 -5.54
C ARG A 384 -21.14 11.45 -5.90
N ARG A 385 -20.95 10.15 -6.10
CA ARG A 385 -22.03 9.22 -6.49
C ARG A 385 -22.42 8.26 -5.38
N ILE A 386 -21.43 7.63 -4.75
CA ILE A 386 -21.62 6.59 -3.74
C ILE A 386 -21.77 7.22 -2.35
N GLY A 387 -21.27 8.45 -2.17
CA GLY A 387 -21.38 9.17 -0.89
C GLY A 387 -20.48 8.59 0.21
N ILE A 388 -19.40 7.88 -0.16
CA ILE A 388 -18.36 7.40 0.75
C ILE A 388 -17.52 8.60 1.22
N ASN A 389 -18.12 9.43 2.05
CA ASN A 389 -17.48 10.56 2.70
C ASN A 389 -17.64 10.39 4.20
N GLN A 390 -16.65 9.75 4.83
CA GLN A 390 -16.55 9.79 6.29
C GLN A 390 -16.42 11.24 6.81
N ILE A 391 -16.04 12.16 5.92
CA ILE A 391 -16.00 13.60 6.23
C ILE A 391 -17.42 14.15 6.45
N CYS A 392 -18.50 13.59 5.88
CA CYS A 392 -19.87 14.06 6.13
C CYS A 392 -20.59 13.33 7.29
N THR A 393 -20.16 12.12 7.66
CA THR A 393 -20.94 11.23 8.56
C THR A 393 -21.04 11.69 10.01
N GLN A 394 -20.29 12.70 10.45
CA GLN A 394 -20.55 13.34 11.75
C GLN A 394 -21.62 14.45 11.71
N SER A 395 -22.04 14.90 10.52
CA SER A 395 -23.04 15.97 10.36
C SER A 395 -24.49 15.48 10.32
N SER A 396 -24.74 14.17 10.28
CA SER A 396 -26.09 13.62 10.08
C SER A 396 -26.70 12.90 11.28
N SER A 397 -25.97 12.78 12.41
CA SER A 397 -26.51 12.14 13.62
C SER A 397 -27.51 12.99 14.40
N SER A 398 -27.80 14.21 13.95
CA SER A 398 -28.67 15.16 14.66
C SER A 398 -29.91 15.62 13.89
N LEU A 399 -30.12 15.19 12.63
CA LEU A 399 -31.16 15.76 11.77
C LEU A 399 -31.92 14.77 10.86
N VAL A 400 -31.96 13.49 11.21
CA VAL A 400 -32.95 12.55 10.63
C VAL A 400 -33.57 11.72 11.74
N LEU A 401 -34.39 12.37 12.56
CA LEU A 401 -35.36 11.69 13.42
C LEU A 401 -36.73 12.33 13.22
N SER A 402 -37.25 12.21 11.99
CA SER A 402 -38.67 12.36 11.68
C SER A 402 -38.91 12.23 10.17
N ARG A 403 -39.19 11.01 9.69
CA ARG A 403 -40.40 10.75 8.89
C ARG A 403 -40.65 9.24 8.74
N PRO A 404 -41.92 8.81 8.74
CA PRO A 404 -42.30 7.41 8.90
C PRO A 404 -42.31 6.65 7.57
N LEU A 405 -41.91 5.38 7.63
CA LEU A 405 -42.08 4.39 6.55
C LEU A 405 -43.58 4.01 6.39
N PRO A 406 -44.11 3.89 5.16
CA PRO A 406 -45.42 3.31 4.93
C PRO A 406 -45.36 1.77 4.92
N PRO A 407 -46.47 1.07 5.22
CA PRO A 407 -46.50 -0.38 5.34
C PRO A 407 -46.72 -1.03 3.97
N THR A 408 -45.85 -1.98 3.60
CA THR A 408 -46.15 -2.92 2.51
C THR A 408 -46.03 -4.34 3.04
N THR A 409 -47.18 -4.96 3.13
CA THR A 409 -47.47 -6.36 3.42
C THR A 409 -46.75 -7.30 2.46
N PHE A 410 -45.91 -8.19 2.97
CA PHE A 410 -45.42 -9.37 2.26
C PHE A 410 -46.22 -10.59 2.71
N HIS A 411 -46.91 -11.23 1.76
CA HIS A 411 -47.45 -12.58 1.90
C HIS A 411 -46.35 -13.59 1.57
N GLU A 412 -45.97 -14.43 2.54
CA GLU A 412 -45.32 -15.72 2.28
C GLU A 412 -46.40 -16.81 2.09
N PRO A 413 -46.21 -17.77 1.17
CA PRO A 413 -46.92 -19.04 1.24
C PRO A 413 -46.12 -20.04 2.07
N THR A 414 -46.82 -20.56 3.06
CA THR A 414 -46.52 -21.68 3.95
C THR A 414 -46.09 -22.96 3.23
N MET A 415 -45.10 -23.69 3.77
CA MET A 415 -45.18 -25.16 3.83
C MET A 415 -44.38 -25.77 4.99
N ARG A 416 -45.11 -26.02 6.07
CA ARG A 416 -45.10 -27.13 7.05
C ARG A 416 -43.78 -27.77 7.52
N LEU A 417 -43.56 -27.58 8.82
CA LEU A 417 -43.01 -28.47 9.84
C LEU A 417 -42.80 -29.95 9.49
N SER A 418 -41.61 -30.44 9.84
CA SER A 418 -41.47 -31.68 10.62
C SER A 418 -40.27 -31.57 11.56
N SER A 419 -40.57 -31.49 12.86
CA SER A 419 -39.60 -31.51 13.96
C SER A 419 -39.61 -32.90 14.60
N ALA A 420 -38.47 -33.57 14.70
CA ALA A 420 -38.21 -34.50 15.81
C ALA A 420 -36.72 -34.87 15.92
N LEU A 421 -36.14 -34.44 17.05
CA LEU A 421 -35.15 -35.15 17.88
C LEU A 421 -33.70 -35.35 17.39
N LEU A 422 -32.81 -34.49 17.87
CA LEU A 422 -31.61 -34.89 18.63
C LEU A 422 -31.10 -33.68 19.44
N ILE A 423 -31.53 -33.60 20.69
CA ILE A 423 -30.95 -32.74 21.74
C ILE A 423 -29.85 -33.55 22.40
N LEU A 424 -28.59 -33.15 22.27
CA LEU A 424 -27.59 -33.16 23.36
C LEU A 424 -26.32 -32.41 22.92
N SER A 425 -25.71 -31.68 23.85
CA SER A 425 -24.47 -30.87 23.76
C SER A 425 -24.59 -29.40 23.34
N ALA A 426 -25.40 -28.62 24.08
CA ALA A 426 -25.08 -27.22 24.35
C ALA A 426 -24.20 -27.15 25.62
N THR A 427 -22.89 -27.38 25.47
CA THR A 427 -21.91 -26.91 26.46
C THR A 427 -21.27 -25.64 25.93
N LEU A 428 -21.41 -24.59 26.74
CA LEU A 428 -20.77 -23.29 26.63
C LEU A 428 -19.35 -23.36 26.04
N ALA A 429 -19.19 -22.94 24.79
CA ALA A 429 -17.93 -22.38 24.31
C ALA A 429 -18.09 -20.86 24.32
N LEU A 430 -17.72 -20.23 25.44
CA LEU A 430 -17.14 -18.89 25.40
C LEU A 430 -15.87 -19.01 24.54
N ALA A 431 -16.03 -18.89 23.23
CA ALA A 431 -14.90 -18.73 22.34
C ALA A 431 -14.29 -17.36 22.63
N SER A 432 -13.16 -17.37 23.35
CA SER A 432 -12.24 -16.24 23.39
C SER A 432 -12.01 -15.72 21.97
N PRO A 433 -11.83 -14.40 21.78
CA PRO A 433 -11.59 -13.83 20.46
C PRO A 433 -10.40 -14.52 19.79
N LEU A 434 -10.62 -15.07 18.60
CA LEU A 434 -9.59 -15.68 17.76
C LEU A 434 -8.46 -14.67 17.52
N GLN A 435 -7.30 -14.92 18.13
CA GLN A 435 -6.07 -14.18 17.87
C GLN A 435 -5.61 -14.40 16.41
N PRO A 436 -4.94 -13.42 15.79
CA PRO A 436 -4.35 -13.57 14.46
C PRO A 436 -3.45 -14.81 14.44
N ARG A 437 -3.74 -15.79 13.56
CA ARG A 437 -2.90 -16.98 13.41
C ARG A 437 -1.61 -16.60 12.69
N ALA A 438 -0.58 -16.20 13.43
CA ALA A 438 0.78 -16.22 12.92
C ALA A 438 1.24 -17.68 12.74
N ALA A 439 2.18 -17.91 11.83
CA ALA A 439 2.81 -19.22 11.69
C ALA A 439 3.54 -19.60 12.99
N PRO A 440 3.69 -20.91 13.32
CA PRO A 440 4.35 -21.34 14.55
C PRO A 440 5.78 -20.77 14.70
N ASP A 441 6.50 -20.60 13.59
CA ASP A 441 7.85 -20.02 13.53
C ASP A 441 7.90 -18.49 13.70
N ASN A 442 6.73 -17.85 13.83
CA ASN A 442 6.54 -16.43 14.05
C ASN A 442 5.66 -16.13 15.28
N THR A 443 5.48 -17.12 16.16
CA THR A 443 4.65 -17.01 17.37
C THR A 443 5.51 -17.14 18.64
N VAL A 444 5.56 -16.07 19.42
CA VAL A 444 6.24 -15.99 20.72
C VAL A 444 5.33 -16.52 21.83
N LEU A 445 5.93 -17.13 22.87
CA LEU A 445 5.22 -17.70 24.02
C LEU A 445 6.05 -17.53 25.29
N ILE A 446 5.42 -17.13 26.39
CA ILE A 446 6.05 -17.12 27.72
C ILE A 446 5.05 -17.68 28.73
N GLU A 447 5.34 -18.86 29.28
CA GLU A 447 4.53 -19.46 30.36
C GLU A 447 5.34 -19.69 31.64
N SER A 448 6.63 -20.00 31.52
CA SER A 448 7.52 -20.22 32.67
C SER A 448 8.99 -20.04 32.30
N THR A 449 9.90 -20.24 33.25
CA THR A 449 11.36 -20.28 33.01
C THR A 449 11.81 -21.47 32.17
N THR A 450 10.99 -22.51 32.04
CA THR A 450 11.29 -23.73 31.27
C THR A 450 10.45 -23.86 30.01
N LYS A 451 9.34 -23.13 29.89
CA LYS A 451 8.43 -23.13 28.75
C LYS A 451 8.32 -21.71 28.15
N TYR A 452 9.13 -21.45 27.14
CA TYR A 452 9.22 -20.15 26.48
C TYR A 452 9.66 -20.29 25.01
N CYS A 453 9.31 -19.28 24.21
CA CYS A 453 9.71 -19.11 22.82
C CYS A 453 10.11 -17.64 22.60
N MET A 454 11.23 -17.42 21.92
CA MET A 454 11.81 -16.10 21.64
C MET A 454 12.30 -16.01 20.20
N VAL A 455 12.31 -14.82 19.63
CA VAL A 455 12.80 -14.58 18.27
C VAL A 455 14.34 -14.60 18.26
N MET A 456 14.95 -15.28 17.30
CA MET A 456 16.40 -15.29 17.10
C MET A 456 16.73 -15.20 15.60
N PRO A 457 17.99 -14.90 15.24
CA PRO A 457 18.42 -14.98 13.84
C PRO A 457 18.21 -16.38 13.26
N ARG A 458 17.76 -16.43 12.01
CA ARG A 458 17.52 -17.70 11.29
C ARG A 458 18.82 -18.36 10.83
N LYS A 459 19.85 -17.56 10.57
CA LYS A 459 21.18 -18.03 10.17
C LYS A 459 22.12 -18.03 11.39
N ALA A 460 23.05 -18.97 11.41
CA ALA A 460 24.09 -19.03 12.44
C ALA A 460 24.99 -17.79 12.40
N HIS A 461 25.56 -17.41 13.56
CA HIS A 461 26.52 -16.32 13.72
C HIS A 461 26.10 -15.00 13.04
N THR A 462 24.84 -14.61 13.19
CA THR A 462 24.30 -13.39 12.62
C THR A 462 24.05 -12.38 13.73
N ASP A 463 24.47 -11.14 13.52
CA ASP A 463 24.18 -10.04 14.44
C ASP A 463 22.67 -9.77 14.47
N ILE A 464 22.14 -9.40 15.64
CA ILE A 464 20.71 -9.19 15.85
C ILE A 464 20.17 -8.18 14.84
N GLY A 465 20.81 -7.02 14.72
CA GLY A 465 20.41 -5.97 13.77
C GLY A 465 20.49 -6.40 12.29
N GLU A 466 21.43 -7.26 11.89
CA GLU A 466 21.51 -7.76 10.51
C GLU A 466 20.41 -8.76 10.15
N SER A 467 19.83 -9.38 11.19
CA SER A 467 18.76 -10.36 11.05
C SER A 467 17.39 -9.70 10.87
N GLU A 468 17.22 -8.41 11.21
CA GLU A 468 16.00 -7.59 11.14
C GLU A 468 15.55 -7.26 9.70
N LYS A 469 15.66 -8.23 8.79
CA LYS A 469 15.17 -8.20 7.41
C LYS A 469 14.09 -9.28 7.21
N PRO A 470 13.14 -9.08 6.28
CA PRO A 470 12.12 -10.09 5.99
C PRO A 470 12.73 -11.49 5.75
N GLY A 471 12.34 -12.47 6.57
CA GLY A 471 12.83 -13.85 6.51
C GLY A 471 14.18 -14.12 7.20
N GLY A 472 14.83 -13.10 7.78
CA GLY A 472 16.10 -13.21 8.51
C GLY A 472 15.98 -13.71 9.95
N MET A 473 14.78 -13.71 10.51
CA MET A 473 14.48 -14.10 11.89
C MET A 473 13.60 -15.36 11.93
N ARG A 474 13.59 -16.05 13.07
CA ARG A 474 12.76 -17.22 13.36
C ARG A 474 12.55 -17.36 14.86
N VAL A 475 11.40 -17.87 15.29
CA VAL A 475 11.18 -18.21 16.71
C VAL A 475 11.91 -19.50 17.08
N TYR A 476 12.63 -19.43 18.19
CA TYR A 476 13.24 -20.56 18.89
C TYR A 476 12.49 -20.81 20.19
N CYS A 477 12.26 -22.08 20.51
CA CYS A 477 11.50 -22.51 21.68
C CYS A 477 12.33 -23.44 22.56
N SER A 478 12.02 -23.46 23.86
CA SER A 478 12.48 -24.53 24.74
C SER A 478 11.84 -25.87 24.33
N ALA A 479 12.44 -26.98 24.76
CA ALA A 479 11.93 -28.32 24.41
C ALA A 479 10.46 -28.55 24.80
N SER A 480 10.00 -27.93 25.89
CA SER A 480 8.61 -28.03 26.38
C SER A 480 7.63 -27.06 25.70
N ALA A 481 8.13 -26.06 24.98
CA ALA A 481 7.34 -25.04 24.30
C ALA A 481 7.24 -25.27 22.77
N ARG A 482 8.14 -26.08 22.20
CA ARG A 482 8.17 -26.35 20.76
C ARG A 482 6.95 -27.17 20.32
N THR A 483 6.16 -26.63 19.41
CA THR A 483 4.96 -27.28 18.87
C THR A 483 5.11 -27.74 17.42
N ASP A 484 6.08 -27.18 16.68
CA ASP A 484 6.26 -27.45 15.25
C ASP A 484 7.76 -27.49 14.85
N ASN A 485 8.08 -28.23 13.78
CA ASN A 485 9.44 -28.35 13.25
C ASN A 485 9.94 -27.06 12.56
N SER A 486 9.03 -26.15 12.23
CA SER A 486 9.31 -24.79 11.78
C SER A 486 9.79 -23.88 12.91
N GLN A 487 9.82 -24.29 14.18
CA GLN A 487 10.46 -23.55 15.28
C GLN A 487 11.89 -24.06 15.54
N GLY A 488 12.80 -23.14 15.90
CA GLY A 488 14.13 -23.51 16.38
C GLY A 488 14.08 -24.09 17.79
N LEU A 489 15.15 -24.77 18.22
CA LEU A 489 15.27 -25.32 19.57
C LEU A 489 16.40 -24.61 20.32
N PHE A 490 16.12 -24.11 21.52
CA PHE A 490 17.17 -23.60 22.41
C PHE A 490 17.97 -24.75 23.03
N PRO A 491 19.28 -24.56 23.27
CA PRO A 491 20.05 -25.48 24.09
C PRO A 491 19.56 -25.43 25.55
N ASN A 492 19.65 -26.56 26.25
CA ASN A 492 19.13 -26.68 27.63
C ASN A 492 19.82 -25.72 28.62
N ASP A 493 21.04 -25.30 28.31
CA ASP A 493 21.87 -24.39 29.09
C ASP A 493 21.93 -22.96 28.50
N PHE A 494 20.96 -22.60 27.66
CA PHE A 494 20.86 -21.25 27.07
C PHE A 494 20.85 -20.15 28.14
N TRP A 495 20.04 -20.32 29.19
CA TRP A 495 19.99 -19.39 30.32
C TRP A 495 20.98 -19.81 31.40
N LYS A 496 21.90 -18.91 31.77
CA LYS A 496 22.70 -19.05 32.99
C LYS A 496 21.87 -18.74 34.24
N LYS A 497 20.98 -17.75 34.13
CA LYS A 497 20.00 -17.38 35.16
C LYS A 497 18.81 -16.73 34.47
N VAL A 498 17.59 -17.12 34.85
CA VAL A 498 16.36 -16.57 34.26
C VAL A 498 15.29 -16.38 35.32
N THR A 499 14.57 -15.28 35.23
CA THR A 499 13.46 -14.93 36.13
C THR A 499 12.20 -14.73 35.31
N TYR A 500 11.13 -15.44 35.69
CA TYR A 500 9.80 -15.26 35.14
C TYR A 500 8.98 -14.39 36.08
N LYS A 501 8.27 -13.40 35.54
CA LYS A 501 7.39 -12.51 36.32
C LYS A 501 6.12 -12.21 35.56
N THR A 502 5.01 -12.18 36.28
CA THR A 502 3.71 -11.73 35.77
C THR A 502 3.26 -10.50 36.57
N GLY A 503 2.40 -9.69 35.97
CA GLY A 503 1.83 -8.55 36.67
C GLY A 503 0.76 -7.84 35.86
N THR A 504 0.32 -6.71 36.39
CA THR A 504 -0.69 -5.85 35.79
C THR A 504 -0.10 -4.46 35.61
N GLY A 505 -0.23 -3.91 34.41
CA GLY A 505 0.25 -2.58 34.05
C GLY A 505 -0.65 -1.46 34.59
N LYS A 506 -0.24 -0.20 34.34
CA LYS A 506 -0.89 0.98 34.96
C LYS A 506 -2.36 1.17 34.55
N LYS A 507 -2.78 0.59 33.42
CA LYS A 507 -4.15 0.65 32.90
C LYS A 507 -4.97 -0.63 33.13
N GLY A 508 -4.44 -1.59 33.89
CA GLY A 508 -5.12 -2.85 34.18
C GLY A 508 -4.82 -3.99 33.18
N GLY A 509 -4.04 -3.75 32.12
CA GLY A 509 -3.59 -4.80 31.21
C GLY A 509 -2.61 -5.79 31.87
N LYS A 510 -2.79 -7.08 31.62
CA LYS A 510 -1.86 -8.11 32.11
C LYS A 510 -0.57 -8.09 31.28
N TYR A 511 0.55 -8.39 31.93
CA TYR A 511 1.82 -8.63 31.26
C TYR A 511 2.54 -9.85 31.84
N VAL A 512 3.39 -10.46 31.01
CA VAL A 512 4.35 -11.49 31.41
C VAL A 512 5.71 -11.11 30.88
N GLN A 513 6.76 -11.42 31.63
CA GLN A 513 8.13 -11.15 31.22
C GLN A 513 9.08 -12.26 31.65
N LEU A 514 10.14 -12.39 30.88
CA LEU A 514 11.28 -13.25 31.14
C LEU A 514 12.55 -12.39 31.05
N THR A 515 13.36 -12.37 32.10
CA THR A 515 14.61 -11.57 32.15
C THR A 515 15.74 -12.42 32.72
N GLY A 516 16.94 -12.33 32.16
CA GLY A 516 18.06 -13.12 32.67
C GLY A 516 19.39 -12.96 31.93
N ARG A 517 20.38 -13.75 32.35
CA ARG A 517 21.67 -13.90 31.66
C ARG A 517 21.67 -15.10 30.76
N ILE A 518 22.12 -14.89 29.53
CA ILE A 518 22.33 -15.95 28.55
C ILE A 518 23.77 -16.46 28.63
N LYS A 519 23.98 -17.72 28.25
CA LYS A 519 25.30 -18.32 28.12
C LYS A 519 25.86 -18.01 26.72
N LYS A 520 27.12 -17.60 26.66
CA LYS A 520 27.85 -17.42 25.39
C LYS A 520 28.04 -18.75 24.66
N GLY A 521 28.10 -18.72 23.34
CA GLY A 521 28.29 -19.90 22.49
C GLY A 521 27.02 -20.52 21.91
N PHE A 522 25.88 -19.82 21.95
CA PHE A 522 24.71 -20.23 21.18
C PHE A 522 24.95 -19.93 19.69
N SER A 523 24.99 -20.97 18.85
CA SER A 523 25.46 -20.87 17.45
C SER A 523 24.74 -19.86 16.55
N GLN A 524 23.57 -19.40 16.95
CA GLN A 524 22.74 -18.44 16.23
C GLN A 524 23.17 -17.01 16.49
N LEU A 525 23.81 -16.75 17.62
CA LEU A 525 24.23 -15.43 18.06
C LEU A 525 25.73 -15.26 17.83
N ASN A 526 26.13 -14.00 17.63
CA ASN A 526 27.52 -13.60 17.70
C ASN A 526 27.80 -13.08 19.12
N ASP A 527 28.69 -13.72 19.87
CA ASP A 527 28.95 -13.42 21.28
C ASP A 527 29.54 -12.01 21.55
N ASN A 528 29.95 -11.32 20.48
CA ASN A 528 30.49 -9.95 20.51
C ASN A 528 29.50 -8.90 20.01
N ASP A 529 28.29 -9.30 19.61
CA ASP A 529 27.27 -8.39 19.13
C ASP A 529 26.68 -7.55 20.28
N GLY A 530 26.60 -6.24 20.07
CA GLY A 530 26.00 -5.29 21.01
C GLY A 530 24.52 -5.54 21.26
N GLY A 531 23.85 -6.27 20.36
CA GLY A 531 22.46 -6.68 20.51
C GLY A 531 21.47 -5.83 19.71
N GLY A 532 20.19 -6.15 19.87
CA GLY A 532 19.10 -5.45 19.19
C GLY A 532 17.73 -5.84 19.72
N GLN A 533 16.69 -5.33 19.07
CA GLN A 533 15.30 -5.42 19.54
C GLN A 533 14.39 -6.09 18.50
N TYR A 534 13.59 -7.04 18.97
CA TYR A 534 12.46 -7.59 18.25
C TYR A 534 11.16 -7.21 18.94
N ASP A 535 10.11 -6.98 18.17
CA ASP A 535 8.82 -6.59 18.72
C ASP A 535 7.67 -6.91 17.75
N SER A 536 6.42 -6.79 18.23
CA SER A 536 5.21 -7.01 17.43
C SER A 536 4.65 -5.76 16.76
N SER A 537 5.18 -4.56 17.04
CA SER A 537 4.45 -3.30 16.77
C SER A 537 5.32 -2.10 16.35
N GLY A 538 6.63 -2.26 16.36
CA GLY A 538 7.65 -1.41 15.76
C GLY A 538 7.94 -1.80 14.31
N GLY A 539 9.05 -1.29 13.76
CA GLY A 539 9.44 -1.50 12.37
C GLY A 539 8.61 -0.72 11.33
N ALA A 540 9.00 -0.82 10.06
CA ALA A 540 8.36 -0.09 8.96
C ALA A 540 6.87 -0.48 8.81
N GLY A 541 5.98 0.46 9.10
CA GLY A 541 4.52 0.26 9.03
C GLY A 541 3.88 -0.35 10.27
N GLY A 542 4.59 -0.40 11.41
CA GLY A 542 4.03 -0.82 12.71
C GLY A 542 3.60 -2.29 12.77
N LYS A 543 4.21 -3.14 11.94
CA LYS A 543 3.88 -4.57 11.81
C LYS A 543 4.82 -5.49 12.58
N GLY A 544 5.73 -4.93 13.40
CA GLY A 544 6.71 -5.67 14.16
C GLY A 544 7.90 -6.18 13.35
N ASN A 545 8.97 -6.51 14.05
CA ASN A 545 10.15 -7.19 13.53
C ASN A 545 10.39 -8.43 14.41
N PRO A 546 10.02 -9.64 13.96
CA PRO A 546 9.61 -10.03 12.60
C PRO A 546 8.18 -9.59 12.25
N GLN A 547 7.94 -9.35 10.96
CA GLN A 547 6.64 -8.87 10.46
C GLN A 547 5.51 -9.85 10.79
N GLY A 548 4.46 -9.36 11.44
CA GLY A 548 3.28 -10.15 11.83
C GLY A 548 3.55 -11.15 12.95
N SER A 549 4.65 -10.98 13.69
CA SER A 549 4.93 -11.78 14.88
C SER A 549 3.96 -11.42 16.01
N VAL A 550 3.53 -12.44 16.75
CA VAL A 550 2.55 -12.28 17.83
C VAL A 550 3.02 -13.00 19.09
N CYS A 551 2.62 -12.50 20.26
CA CYS A 551 2.80 -13.22 21.51
C CYS A 551 1.48 -13.87 21.94
N THR A 552 1.54 -15.16 22.23
CA THR A 552 0.37 -15.97 22.60
C THR A 552 -0.30 -15.41 23.85
N GLY A 553 -1.60 -15.08 23.76
CA GLY A 553 -2.35 -14.50 24.87
C GLY A 553 -2.18 -12.99 25.12
N TYR A 554 -1.36 -12.27 24.32
CA TYR A 554 -1.10 -10.83 24.48
C TYR A 554 -1.24 -10.07 23.15
N LYS A 555 -1.41 -8.74 23.21
CA LYS A 555 -1.54 -7.88 22.01
C LYS A 555 -0.20 -7.37 21.50
N HIS A 556 0.76 -7.15 22.39
CA HIS A 556 2.06 -6.60 22.07
C HIS A 556 3.19 -7.39 22.75
N TYR A 557 4.38 -7.38 22.18
CA TYR A 557 5.60 -7.80 22.86
C TYR A 557 6.80 -6.97 22.45
N VAL A 558 7.80 -6.93 23.34
CA VAL A 558 9.13 -6.37 23.10
C VAL A 558 10.16 -7.36 23.63
N GLN A 559 11.21 -7.61 22.86
CA GLN A 559 12.29 -8.53 23.15
C GLN A 559 13.62 -7.86 22.83
N LEU A 560 14.58 -7.92 23.74
CA LEU A 560 15.95 -7.51 23.48
C LEU A 560 16.90 -8.67 23.74
N VAL A 561 17.90 -8.80 22.89
CA VAL A 561 18.97 -9.80 23.02
C VAL A 561 20.29 -9.06 22.91
N GLU A 562 21.13 -9.14 23.95
CA GLU A 562 22.41 -8.44 24.05
C GLU A 562 23.53 -9.47 24.31
N PRO A 563 24.04 -10.15 23.26
CA PRO A 563 25.04 -11.21 23.39
C PRO A 563 26.35 -10.77 24.03
N ASN A 564 26.85 -9.57 23.70
CA ASN A 564 28.09 -9.02 24.25
C ASN A 564 28.04 -8.93 25.79
N ASP A 565 26.93 -8.40 26.30
CA ASP A 565 26.64 -8.25 27.74
C ASP A 565 26.12 -9.55 28.39
N GLY A 566 25.89 -10.60 27.60
CA GLY A 566 25.42 -11.90 28.07
C GLY A 566 24.04 -11.85 28.71
N ARG A 567 23.12 -11.04 28.20
CA ARG A 567 21.76 -10.88 28.74
C ARG A 567 20.68 -10.85 27.66
N ALA A 568 19.47 -11.24 28.04
CA ALA A 568 18.30 -11.13 27.18
C ALA A 568 17.03 -10.94 28.01
N CYS A 569 16.04 -10.30 27.41
CA CYS A 569 14.76 -10.01 28.03
C CYS A 569 13.63 -10.03 27.02
N ILE A 570 12.46 -10.43 27.48
CA ILE A 570 11.24 -10.37 26.69
C ILE A 570 10.05 -10.07 27.58
N ARG A 571 9.12 -9.27 27.07
CA ARG A 571 7.87 -8.94 27.74
C ARG A 571 6.73 -8.95 26.75
N CYS A 572 5.64 -9.62 27.11
CA CYS A 572 4.38 -9.57 26.40
C CYS A 572 3.35 -8.79 27.22
N CYS A 573 2.63 -7.86 26.58
CA CYS A 573 1.71 -6.93 27.21
C CYS A 573 0.37 -6.89 26.51
N GLN A 574 -0.70 -6.67 27.28
CA GLN A 574 -2.01 -6.36 26.73
C GLN A 574 -2.12 -4.92 26.24
N ASP A 575 -1.46 -3.99 26.94
CA ASP A 575 -1.45 -2.57 26.61
C ASP A 575 -0.09 -2.17 26.02
N TYR A 576 -0.11 -1.37 24.96
CA TYR A 576 1.09 -0.89 24.27
C TYR A 576 2.06 -0.15 25.20
N ASN A 577 1.53 0.69 26.10
CA ASN A 577 2.35 1.51 27.02
C ASN A 577 3.14 0.70 28.06
N ASP A 578 2.77 -0.57 28.29
CA ASP A 578 3.51 -1.44 29.21
C ASP A 578 4.68 -2.18 28.50
N CYS A 579 4.73 -2.10 27.16
CA CYS A 579 5.77 -2.62 26.28
C CYS A 579 6.38 -1.45 25.48
N PRO A 580 7.22 -0.60 26.10
CA PRO A 580 7.82 0.55 25.42
C PRO A 580 8.76 0.10 24.29
N LEU A 581 8.60 0.72 23.12
CA LEU A 581 9.36 0.47 21.88
C LEU A 581 10.23 1.68 21.48
N ASP A 582 10.42 2.63 22.38
CA ASP A 582 11.07 3.93 22.13
C ASP A 582 12.50 3.99 22.71
N LYS A 583 13.05 2.84 23.13
CA LYS A 583 14.27 2.75 23.94
C LYS A 583 15.24 1.67 23.44
N ASP A 584 15.32 1.50 22.14
CA ASP A 584 16.01 0.39 21.48
C ASP A 584 17.52 0.35 21.78
N THR A 585 18.14 1.49 22.11
CA THR A 585 19.56 1.61 22.46
C THR A 585 19.86 1.62 23.96
N ALA A 586 18.83 1.60 24.82
CA ALA A 586 19.01 1.72 26.28
C ALA A 586 19.26 0.35 26.97
N GLY A 587 19.05 -0.75 26.25
CA GLY A 587 19.33 -2.11 26.70
C GLY A 587 18.29 -2.72 27.64
N CYS A 588 18.42 -4.03 27.91
CA CYS A 588 17.42 -4.80 28.65
C CYS A 588 16.99 -4.20 30.01
N PRO A 589 17.91 -3.72 30.88
CA PRO A 589 17.56 -3.16 32.18
C PRO A 589 16.72 -1.88 32.10
N ALA A 590 16.86 -1.09 31.03
CA ALA A 590 16.14 0.17 30.85
C ALA A 590 14.74 -0.01 30.24
N VAL A 591 14.57 -1.04 29.39
CA VAL A 591 13.30 -1.35 28.71
C VAL A 591 12.41 -2.26 29.57
N ILE A 592 12.99 -3.32 30.13
CA ILE A 592 12.28 -4.31 30.96
C ILE A 592 12.97 -4.40 32.32
N PRO A 593 12.41 -3.75 33.37
CA PRO A 593 12.94 -3.87 34.73
C PRO A 593 12.85 -5.32 35.20
N GLY A 594 13.97 -5.90 35.63
CA GLY A 594 14.06 -7.30 36.02
C GLY A 594 15.42 -7.67 36.59
N THR A 595 15.59 -8.96 36.87
CA THR A 595 16.84 -9.51 37.39
C THR A 595 17.70 -10.01 36.23
N TYR A 596 18.91 -9.47 36.10
CA TYR A 596 19.90 -9.84 35.09
C TYR A 596 21.15 -10.41 35.73
#